data_AF-A0A8T4NAA0-F1
#
_entry.id   AF-A0A8T4NAA0-F1
#
_cell.length_a   1.000
_cell.length_b   1.000
_cell.length_c   1.000
_cell.angle_alpha   90.00
_cell.angle_beta   90.00
_cell.angle_gamma   90.00
#
_symmetry.space_group_name_H-M   'P 1'
#
loop_
_entity.id
_entity.type
_entity.pdbx_description
1 polymer ?
#
loop_
_entity_poly.entity_id
_entity_poly.type
_entity_poly.pdbx_seq_one_letter_code
_entity_poly.pdbx_strand_id
1 'polypeptide(L)' 'MNKKLVKLIDSLVKSGVYSNRADVIRDAVRRFVWEKEIGSVNFKGNSVEEVRKAREKLSKEKINLDEINNL' A
#
# COMPACT_ATOMS: atom_id res chain seq x y z
N MET A 1 13.41 6.18 16.29
CA MET A 1 13.25 6.90 15.00
C MET A 1 14.62 7.26 14.44
N ASN A 2 14.92 6.92 13.19
CA ASN A 2 16.26 7.14 12.60
C ASN A 2 16.51 8.65 12.40
N LYS A 3 17.40 9.23 13.22
CA LYS A 3 17.71 10.68 13.21
C LYS A 3 18.20 11.20 11.85
N LYS A 4 18.85 10.36 11.04
CA LYS A 4 19.33 10.74 9.70
C LYS A 4 18.16 10.94 8.72
N LEU A 5 17.15 10.08 8.79
CA LEU A 5 15.97 10.14 7.93
C LEU A 5 15.18 11.43 8.18
N VAL A 6 15.01 11.80 9.45
CA VAL A 6 14.32 13.05 9.83
C VAL A 6 15.05 14.28 9.27
N LYS A 7 16.38 14.32 9.36
CA LYS A 7 17.18 15.41 8.78
C LYS A 7 17.02 15.49 7.26
N LEU A 8 16.93 14.35 6.58
CA LEU A 8 16.70 14.32 5.13
C LEU A 8 15.31 14.87 4.79
N ILE A 9 14.26 14.43 5.49
CA ILE A 9 12.91 14.95 5.32
C ILE A 9 12.88 16.47 5.54
N ASP A 10 13.55 16.96 6.59
CA ASP A 10 13.66 18.40 6.86
C ASP A 10 14.37 19.17 5.75
N SER A 11 15.40 18.58 5.14
CA SER A 11 16.10 19.21 4.02
C SER A 11 15.21 19.38 2.78
N LEU A 12 14.29 18.42 2.54
CA LEU A 12 13.34 18.44 1.42
C LEU A 12 12.22 19.46 1.62
N VAL A 13 11.82 19.70 2.87
CA VAL A 13 10.88 20.78 3.19
C VAL A 13 11.58 22.13 3.08
N LYS A 14 12.81 22.25 3.59
CA LYS A 14 13.60 23.50 3.52
C LYS A 14 13.94 23.93 2.10
N SER A 15 14.09 23.00 1.16
CA SER A 15 14.34 23.33 -0.25
C SER A 15 13.10 23.87 -0.97
N GLY A 16 11.92 23.86 -0.33
CA GLY A 16 10.67 24.32 -0.91
C GLY A 16 10.02 23.32 -1.87
N VAL A 17 10.59 22.12 -2.03
CA VAL A 17 10.03 21.06 -2.89
C VAL A 17 8.72 20.52 -2.30
N TYR A 18 8.62 20.46 -0.98
CA TYR A 18 7.42 20.04 -0.26
C TYR A 18 7.02 21.10 0.77
N SER A 19 5.71 21.36 0.91
CA SER A 19 5.20 22.38 1.83
C SER A 19 5.36 21.99 3.30
N ASN A 20 5.37 20.69 3.61
CA ASN A 20 5.55 20.16 4.96
C ASN A 20 6.06 18.71 4.95
N ARG A 21 6.38 18.17 6.14
CA ARG A 21 6.88 16.79 6.31
C ARG A 21 5.85 15.73 5.88
N ALA A 22 4.56 15.99 6.07
CA ALA A 22 3.52 15.03 5.72
C ALA A 22 3.43 14.83 4.20
N ASP A 23 3.70 15.86 3.41
CA ASP A 23 3.75 15.77 1.95
C ASP A 23 4.89 14.88 1.47
N VAL A 24 6.07 15.01 2.08
CA VAL A 24 7.23 14.14 1.81
C VAL A 24 6.87 12.68 2.09
N ILE A 25 6.24 12.41 3.24
CA ILE A 25 5.87 11.06 3.65
C ILE A 25 4.79 10.49 2.71
N ARG A 26 3.77 11.27 2.37
CA ARG A 26 2.71 10.85 1.44
C ARG A 26 3.26 10.47 0.08
N ASP A 27 4.16 11.29 -0.47
CA ASP A 27 4.76 11.01 -1.78
C ASP A 27 5.67 9.78 -1.73
N ALA A 28 6.48 9.63 -0.67
CA ALA A 28 7.32 8.45 -0.48
C ALA A 28 6.49 7.15 -0.37
N VAL A 29 5.40 7.17 0.40
CA VAL A 29 4.49 6.02 0.52
C VAL A 29 3.78 5.73 -0.81
N ARG A 30 3.32 6.76 -1.52
CA ARG A 30 2.69 6.60 -2.84
C ARG A 30 3.64 5.94 -3.83
N ARG A 31 4.87 6.45 -3.95
CA ARG A 31 5.90 5.88 -4.83
C ARG A 31 6.24 4.46 -4.44
N PHE A 32 6.40 4.19 -3.14
CA PHE A 32 6.66 2.85 -2.64
C PHE A 32 5.55 1.87 -3.04
N VAL A 33 4.29 2.23 -2.86
CA VAL A 33 3.14 1.39 -3.24
C VAL A 33 3.08 1.19 -4.76
N TRP A 34 3.31 2.25 -5.52
CA TRP A 34 3.30 2.21 -6.99
C TRP A 34 4.44 1.36 -7.56
N GLU A 35 5.68 1.58 -7.13
CA GLU A 35 6.88 0.89 -7.62
C GLU A 35 6.97 -0.56 -7.15
N LYS A 36 6.43 -0.86 -5.96
CA LYS A 36 6.44 -2.22 -5.41
C LYS A 36 5.16 -2.99 -5.72
N GLU A 37 4.20 -2.38 -6.40
CA GLU A 37 2.92 -3.00 -6.74
C GLU A 37 2.26 -3.68 -5.51
N ILE A 38 2.45 -3.13 -4.31
CA ILE A 38 1.94 -3.74 -3.08
C ILE A 38 0.42 -3.57 -3.07
N GLY A 39 -0.29 -4.66 -3.38
CA GLY A 39 -1.74 -4.67 -3.56
C GLY A 39 -2.20 -4.73 -5.02
N SER A 40 -1.29 -4.67 -6.00
CA SER A 40 -1.61 -4.94 -7.39
C SER A 40 -1.77 -6.44 -7.61
N VAL A 41 -2.87 -6.86 -8.21
CA VAL A 41 -2.99 -8.20 -8.79
C VAL A 41 -2.20 -8.19 -10.10
N ASN A 42 -1.28 -9.13 -10.26
CA ASN A 42 -0.42 -9.25 -11.44
C ASN A 42 -1.28 -9.58 -12.66
N PHE A 43 -1.76 -8.54 -13.34
CA PHE A 43 -2.77 -8.63 -14.39
C PHE A 43 -2.13 -9.13 -15.69
N LYS A 44 -2.30 -10.42 -15.99
CA LYS A 44 -1.85 -11.04 -17.24
C LYS A 44 -2.99 -11.52 -18.15
N GLY A 45 -4.23 -11.09 -17.89
CA GLY A 45 -5.41 -11.61 -18.60
C GLY A 45 -6.69 -10.82 -18.31
N ASN A 46 -7.87 -11.43 -18.49
CA ASN A 46 -9.17 -10.77 -18.29
C ASN A 46 -9.50 -10.64 -16.79
N SER A 47 -9.56 -9.42 -16.26
CA SER A 47 -9.75 -9.11 -14.81
C SER A 47 -11.00 -9.76 -14.25
N VAL A 48 -12.04 -9.87 -15.09
CA VAL A 48 -13.31 -10.49 -14.71
C VAL A 48 -13.12 -11.95 -14.35
N GLU A 49 -12.28 -12.69 -15.09
CA GLU A 49 -12.04 -14.11 -14.81
C GLU A 49 -11.23 -14.33 -13.53
N GLU A 50 -10.25 -13.47 -13.25
CA GLU A 50 -9.44 -13.55 -12.04
C GLU A 50 -10.27 -13.24 -10.79
N VAL A 51 -11.10 -12.18 -10.84
CA VAL A 51 -12.04 -11.86 -9.76
C VAL A 51 -13.05 -12.99 -9.55
N ARG A 52 -13.55 -13.61 -10.63
CA ARG A 52 -14.45 -14.75 -10.55
C ARG A 52 -13.79 -15.95 -9.85
N LYS A 53 -12.56 -16.30 -10.24
CA LYS A 53 -11.80 -17.40 -9.61
C LYS A 53 -11.49 -17.12 -8.14
N ALA A 54 -11.12 -15.89 -7.81
CA ALA A 54 -10.87 -15.48 -6.41
C ALA A 54 -12.14 -15.60 -5.56
N ARG A 55 -13.30 -15.15 -6.07
CA ARG A 55 -14.60 -15.29 -5.40
C ARG A 55 -15.00 -16.75 -5.22
N GLU A 56 -14.81 -17.58 -6.24
CA GLU A 56 -15.10 -19.02 -6.13
C GLU A 56 -14.20 -19.71 -5.11
N LYS A 57 -12.93 -19.32 -5.02
CA LYS A 57 -12.00 -19.84 -4.01
C LYS A 57 -12.42 -19.42 -2.60
N LEU A 58 -12.68 -18.12 -2.39
CA LEU A 58 -13.14 -17.58 -1.11
C LEU A 58 -14.48 -18.17 -0.65
N SER A 59 -15.40 -18.44 -1.59
CA SER A 59 -16.69 -19.07 -1.30
C SER A 59 -16.55 -20.52 -0.79
N LYS A 60 -15.49 -21.22 -1.20
CA LYS A 60 -15.20 -22.59 -0.76
C LYS A 60 -14.35 -22.64 0.51
N GLU A 61 -13.69 -21.55 0.86
CA GLU A 61 -12.95 -21.44 2.11
C GLU A 61 -13.93 -21.20 3.27
N LYS A 62 -13.91 -22.08 4.27
CA LYS A 62 -14.62 -21.84 5.53
C LYS A 62 -13.85 -20.80 6.32
N ILE A 63 -14.14 -19.52 6.08
CA ILE A 63 -13.58 -18.42 6.85
C ILE A 63 -14.26 -18.41 8.22
N ASN A 64 -13.46 -18.57 9.28
CA ASN A 64 -13.95 -18.45 10.65
C ASN A 64 -14.14 -16.96 10.99
N LEU A 65 -15.35 -16.46 10.80
CA LEU A 65 -15.69 -15.05 10.99
C LEU A 65 -15.49 -14.59 12.46
N ASP A 66 -15.50 -15.51 13.41
CA ASP A 66 -15.32 -15.23 14.83
C ASP A 66 -13.87 -14.85 15.18
N GLU A 67 -12.88 -15.34 14.43
CA GLU A 67 -11.48 -14.93 14.61
C GLU A 67 -11.22 -13.52 14.07
N ILE A 68 -11.92 -13.12 13.00
CA ILE A 68 -11.75 -11.82 12.35
C ILE A 68 -12.37 -10.70 13.21
N ASN A 69 -13.51 -10.95 13.85
CA ASN A 69 -14.21 -9.94 14.65
C ASN A 69 -13.58 -9.69 16.04
N ASN A 70 -12.57 -10.47 16.43
CA ASN A 70 -11.85 -10.32 17.70
C ASN A 70 -10.48 -9.61 17.55
N LEU A 71 -10.17 -9.08 16.36
CA LEU A 71 -9.02 -8.19 16.08
C LEU A 71 -9.43 -6.71 16.19
#